data_AF-A0A938REY9-F1
#
_entry.id   AF-A0A938REY9-F1
#
_cell.length_a   1.000
_cell.length_b   1.000
_cell.length_c   1.000
_cell.angle_alpha   90.00
_cell.angle_beta   90.00
_cell.angle_gamma   90.00
#
_symmetry.space_group_name_H-M   'P 1'
#
loop_
_entity.id
_entity.type
_entity.pdbx_description
1 polymer ?
#
loop_
_entity_poly.entity_id
_entity_poly.type
_entity_poly.pdbx_seq_one_letter_code
_entity_poly.pdbx_strand_id
1 'polypeptide(L)'
;MTVGTHLETFRGEVETAIRVFYAYEAMRKLLSEPKYVNLANNNADFWIIFLSSAQTKLFIALGRLYDDSNDAFSFQSFMKTCRENIEEFSRESFEKRRPNDYVTRPDWLDDYLSDAYFGKVDDIDALARLARPFNKKMKGLYKEIRSKVFAHAIHTDKINISNLFEGTSFEEIENALKALWSIYWQVWQLYNNARKPTLEIESYPYKDDVMNCIRTALTGEV
;
A
#
# COMPACT_ATOMS: atom_id res chain seq x y z
N MET A 1 -8.75 19.80 -0.99
CA MET A 1 -8.69 18.53 -1.76
C MET A 1 -9.66 17.59 -1.09
N THR A 2 -10.59 16.97 -1.83
CA THR A 2 -11.66 16.13 -1.24
C THR A 2 -11.14 14.80 -0.74
N VAL A 3 -11.96 14.08 0.05
CA VAL A 3 -11.68 12.70 0.46
C VAL A 3 -11.45 11.81 -0.76
N GLY A 4 -12.29 11.93 -1.80
CA GLY A 4 -12.17 11.14 -3.02
C GLY A 4 -10.80 11.24 -3.72
N THR A 5 -10.25 12.45 -3.89
CA THR A 5 -8.93 12.62 -4.51
C THR A 5 -7.80 12.04 -3.66
N HIS A 6 -7.88 12.23 -2.33
CA HIS A 6 -6.93 11.65 -1.39
C HIS A 6 -6.98 10.11 -1.39
N LEU A 7 -8.17 9.55 -1.55
CA LEU A 7 -8.42 8.12 -1.57
C LEU A 7 -7.77 7.46 -2.79
N GLU A 8 -7.93 8.04 -3.99
CA GLU A 8 -7.25 7.54 -5.19
C GLU A 8 -5.72 7.69 -5.12
N THR A 9 -5.24 8.79 -4.53
CA THR A 9 -3.80 8.97 -4.33
C THR A 9 -3.24 7.92 -3.36
N PHE A 10 -3.94 7.67 -2.25
CA PHE A 10 -3.54 6.66 -1.27
C PHE A 10 -3.53 5.26 -1.87
N ARG A 11 -4.58 4.92 -2.63
CA ARG A 11 -4.66 3.68 -3.40
C ARG A 11 -3.42 3.49 -4.26
N GLY A 12 -3.11 4.48 -5.11
CA GLY A 12 -2.00 4.37 -6.06
C GLY A 12 -0.66 4.15 -5.37
N GLU A 13 -0.39 4.88 -4.29
CA GLU A 13 0.86 4.73 -3.53
C GLU A 13 0.97 3.37 -2.82
N VAL A 14 -0.10 2.94 -2.12
CA VAL A 14 -0.12 1.66 -1.39
C VAL A 14 -0.09 0.47 -2.35
N GLU A 15 -0.92 0.49 -3.40
CA GLU A 15 -1.01 -0.57 -4.40
C GLU A 15 0.33 -0.72 -5.14
N THR A 16 0.97 0.39 -5.51
CA THR A 16 2.30 0.34 -6.14
C THR A 16 3.33 -0.26 -5.18
N ALA A 17 3.35 0.18 -3.92
CA ALA A 17 4.31 -0.29 -2.93
C ALA A 17 4.19 -1.80 -2.69
N ILE A 18 2.97 -2.31 -2.49
CA ILE A 18 2.72 -3.72 -2.18
C ILE A 18 2.97 -4.63 -3.40
N ARG A 19 2.63 -4.18 -4.61
CA ARG A 19 2.97 -4.91 -5.85
C ARG A 19 4.49 -4.97 -6.06
N VAL A 20 5.21 -3.87 -5.85
CA VAL A 20 6.69 -3.86 -5.94
C VAL A 20 7.31 -4.77 -4.89
N PHE A 21 6.78 -4.78 -3.66
CA PHE A 21 7.21 -5.70 -2.61
C PHE A 21 7.07 -7.17 -3.05
N TYR A 22 5.89 -7.59 -3.51
CA TYR A 22 5.69 -8.97 -3.95
C TYR A 22 6.50 -9.33 -5.18
N ALA A 23 6.72 -8.39 -6.11
CA ALA A 23 7.58 -8.61 -7.26
C ALA A 23 9.04 -8.85 -6.84
N TYR A 24 9.53 -8.06 -5.89
CA TYR A 24 10.87 -8.22 -5.31
C TYR A 24 10.99 -9.55 -4.55
N GLU A 25 10.02 -9.85 -3.68
CA GLU A 25 9.98 -11.10 -2.91
C GLU A 25 9.96 -12.33 -3.83
N ALA A 26 9.10 -12.33 -4.86
CA ALA A 26 9.01 -13.42 -5.83
C ALA A 26 10.37 -13.70 -6.49
N MET A 27 11.04 -12.65 -6.97
CA MET A 27 12.36 -12.82 -7.59
C MET A 27 13.41 -13.33 -6.59
N ARG A 28 13.42 -12.80 -5.36
CA ARG A 28 14.33 -13.26 -4.29
C ARG A 28 14.09 -14.73 -3.95
N LYS A 29 12.83 -15.18 -3.93
CA LYS A 29 12.46 -16.57 -3.69
C LYS A 29 12.89 -17.47 -4.84
N LEU A 30 12.66 -17.06 -6.10
CA LEU A 30 13.12 -17.82 -7.27
C LEU A 30 14.65 -17.99 -7.24
N LEU A 31 15.39 -16.91 -7.00
CA LEU A 31 16.86 -16.95 -6.93
C LEU A 31 17.43 -17.75 -5.75
N SER A 32 16.60 -18.27 -4.84
CA SER A 32 17.05 -19.23 -3.82
C SER A 32 17.28 -20.64 -4.38
N GLU A 33 16.80 -20.94 -5.60
CA GLU A 33 17.00 -22.24 -6.25
C GLU A 33 18.00 -22.13 -7.42
N PRO A 34 19.03 -23.01 -7.50
CA PRO A 34 20.05 -22.96 -8.55
C PRO A 34 19.50 -22.98 -9.99
N LYS A 35 18.40 -23.69 -10.24
CA LYS A 35 17.79 -23.77 -11.56
C LYS A 35 17.31 -22.40 -12.08
N TYR A 36 16.75 -21.56 -11.20
CA TYR A 36 16.27 -20.23 -11.54
C TYR A 36 17.42 -19.22 -11.63
N VAL A 37 18.51 -19.43 -10.89
CA VAL A 37 19.75 -18.65 -11.07
C VAL A 37 20.32 -18.85 -12.48
N ASN A 38 20.39 -20.10 -12.95
CA ASN A 38 20.86 -20.39 -14.31
C ASN A 38 19.97 -19.75 -15.38
N LEU A 39 18.64 -19.76 -15.19
CA LEU A 39 17.71 -19.07 -16.10
C LEU A 39 17.93 -17.55 -16.08
N ALA A 40 18.08 -16.95 -14.89
CA ALA A 40 18.33 -15.51 -14.75
C ALA A 40 19.64 -15.09 -15.42
N ASN A 41 20.67 -15.95 -15.40
CA ASN A 41 21.96 -15.69 -16.03
C ASN A 41 21.88 -15.52 -17.56
N ASN A 42 20.82 -16.01 -18.22
CA ASN A 42 20.62 -15.77 -19.65
C ASN A 42 20.35 -14.29 -19.98
N ASN A 43 19.92 -13.50 -18.99
CA ASN A 43 19.74 -12.04 -19.11
C ASN A 43 20.05 -11.36 -17.77
N ALA A 44 21.27 -11.57 -17.26
CA ALA A 44 21.66 -11.18 -15.91
C ALA A 44 21.50 -9.66 -15.66
N ASP A 45 21.89 -8.82 -16.62
CA ASP A 45 21.85 -7.37 -16.48
C ASP A 45 20.43 -6.86 -16.26
N PHE A 46 19.44 -7.39 -17.00
CA PHE A 46 18.04 -7.05 -16.79
C PHE A 46 17.59 -7.33 -15.36
N TRP A 47 17.90 -8.53 -14.84
CA TRP A 47 17.46 -8.94 -13.51
C TRP A 47 18.17 -8.19 -12.38
N ILE A 48 19.44 -7.83 -12.57
CA ILE A 48 20.18 -6.96 -11.65
C ILE A 48 19.54 -5.57 -11.60
N ILE A 49 19.25 -4.98 -12.77
CA ILE A 49 18.60 -3.66 -12.87
C ILE A 49 17.20 -3.71 -12.24
N PHE A 50 16.42 -4.75 -12.53
CA PHE A 50 15.09 -4.97 -11.98
C PHE A 50 15.13 -5.03 -10.44
N LEU A 51 15.97 -5.90 -9.87
CA LEU A 51 16.08 -6.07 -8.41
C LEU A 51 16.50 -4.77 -7.71
N SER A 52 17.49 -4.06 -8.26
CA SER A 52 17.95 -2.78 -7.73
C SER A 52 16.84 -1.72 -7.79
N SER A 53 16.11 -1.65 -8.90
CA SER A 53 15.01 -0.71 -9.11
C SER A 53 13.83 -1.02 -8.18
N ALA A 54 13.45 -2.28 -8.05
CA ALA A 54 12.36 -2.72 -7.18
C ALA A 54 12.68 -2.44 -5.71
N GLN A 55 13.90 -2.76 -5.26
CA GLN A 55 14.34 -2.46 -3.89
C GLN A 55 14.33 -0.95 -3.63
N THR A 56 14.90 -0.15 -4.52
CA THR A 56 14.92 1.32 -4.39
C THR A 56 13.50 1.89 -4.33
N LYS A 57 12.62 1.47 -5.23
CA LYS A 57 11.23 1.91 -5.28
C LYS A 57 10.48 1.54 -4.00
N LEU A 58 10.68 0.33 -3.47
CA LEU A 58 10.07 -0.12 -2.22
C LEU A 58 10.45 0.79 -1.03
N PHE A 59 11.74 1.06 -0.83
CA PHE A 59 12.19 1.88 0.30
C PHE A 59 11.79 3.36 0.18
N ILE A 60 11.75 3.90 -1.04
CA ILE A 60 11.20 5.23 -1.29
C ILE A 60 9.70 5.26 -0.95
N ALA A 61 8.94 4.28 -1.41
CA ALA A 61 7.49 4.21 -1.17
C ALA A 61 7.17 4.05 0.32
N LEU A 62 7.86 3.15 1.04
CA LEU A 62 7.72 2.99 2.49
C LEU A 62 7.97 4.31 3.21
N GLY A 63 9.03 5.02 2.81
CA GLY A 63 9.37 6.31 3.40
C GLY A 63 8.34 7.41 3.16
N ARG A 64 7.65 7.41 2.01
CA ARG A 64 6.57 8.37 1.72
C ARG A 64 5.29 8.02 2.47
N LEU A 65 4.89 6.74 2.42
CA LEU A 65 3.67 6.25 3.08
C LEU A 65 3.71 6.47 4.60
N TYR A 66 4.88 6.29 5.23
CA TYR A 66 5.07 6.49 6.66
C TYR A 66 5.69 7.85 7.03
N ASP A 67 5.76 8.78 6.07
CA ASP A 67 6.31 10.10 6.35
C ASP A 67 5.47 10.84 7.40
N ASP A 68 6.17 11.62 8.21
CA ASP A 68 5.61 12.46 9.27
C ASP A 68 5.75 13.96 8.97
N SER A 69 6.31 14.31 7.82
CA SER A 69 6.33 15.70 7.32
C SER A 69 4.93 16.15 6.89
N ASN A 70 4.67 17.46 7.00
CA ASN A 70 3.41 18.07 6.54
C ASN A 70 3.41 18.41 5.05
N ASP A 71 4.55 18.23 4.37
CA ASP A 71 4.79 18.76 3.02
C ASP A 71 4.60 17.69 1.93
N ALA A 72 4.38 16.44 2.31
CA ALA A 72 4.23 15.31 1.41
C ALA A 72 2.96 14.50 1.73
N PHE A 73 2.41 13.87 0.69
CA PHE A 73 1.32 12.92 0.85
C PHE A 73 1.82 11.68 1.60
N SER A 74 1.10 11.29 2.66
CA SER A 74 1.42 10.14 3.51
C SER A 74 0.14 9.48 4.03
N PHE A 75 0.29 8.34 4.71
CA PHE A 75 -0.81 7.73 5.45
C PHE A 75 -1.40 8.69 6.50
N GLN A 76 -0.57 9.48 7.18
CA GLN A 76 -1.05 10.43 8.18
C GLN A 76 -1.86 11.56 7.56
N SER A 77 -1.42 12.10 6.42
CA SER A 77 -2.18 13.13 5.71
C SER A 77 -3.51 12.58 5.19
N PHE A 78 -3.52 11.32 4.69
CA PHE A 78 -4.74 10.65 4.26
C PHE A 78 -5.77 10.51 5.40
N MET A 79 -5.37 9.96 6.55
CA MET A 79 -6.27 9.78 7.69
C MET A 79 -6.76 11.13 8.25
N LYS A 80 -5.89 12.14 8.28
CA LYS A 80 -6.26 13.52 8.65
C LYS A 80 -7.34 14.08 7.73
N THR A 81 -7.17 13.97 6.41
CA THR A 81 -8.18 14.43 5.44
C THR A 81 -9.52 13.73 5.64
N CYS A 82 -9.52 12.40 5.85
CA CYS A 82 -10.77 11.66 6.10
C CYS A 82 -11.48 12.14 7.37
N ARG A 83 -10.72 12.47 8.41
CA ARG A 83 -11.25 12.97 9.69
C ARG A 83 -11.80 14.39 9.58
N GLU A 84 -11.07 15.28 8.91
CA GLU A 84 -11.44 16.69 8.77
C GLU A 84 -12.64 16.90 7.85
N ASN A 85 -12.90 15.95 6.94
CA ASN A 85 -13.99 16.00 5.97
C ASN A 85 -15.00 14.86 6.20
N ILE A 86 -15.32 14.58 7.48
CA ILE A 86 -16.18 13.44 7.85
C ILE A 86 -17.59 13.56 7.26
N GLU A 87 -18.06 14.79 7.00
CA GLU A 87 -19.31 15.08 6.31
C GLU A 87 -19.37 14.52 4.88
N GLU A 88 -18.23 14.23 4.24
CA GLU A 88 -18.21 13.53 2.96
C GLU A 88 -18.64 12.06 3.08
N PHE A 89 -18.67 11.48 4.29
CA PHE A 89 -19.17 10.12 4.57
C PHE A 89 -20.64 10.07 5.00
N SER A 90 -21.33 11.22 4.99
CA SER A 90 -22.75 11.33 5.31
C SER A 90 -23.65 10.72 4.24
N ARG A 91 -24.93 10.52 4.59
CA ARG A 91 -25.98 10.08 3.66
C ARG A 91 -26.12 11.04 2.49
N GLU A 92 -26.18 12.34 2.79
CA GLU A 92 -26.37 13.40 1.80
C GLU A 92 -25.21 13.41 0.80
N SER A 93 -23.97 13.28 1.29
CA SER A 93 -22.78 13.22 0.43
C SER A 93 -22.74 11.92 -0.38
N PHE A 94 -23.12 10.79 0.19
CA PHE A 94 -23.26 9.52 -0.54
C PHE A 94 -24.28 9.62 -1.68
N GLU A 95 -25.47 10.14 -1.40
CA GLU A 95 -26.53 10.30 -2.39
C GLU A 95 -26.13 11.27 -3.51
N LYS A 96 -25.37 12.34 -3.19
CA LYS A 96 -24.83 13.29 -4.18
C LYS A 96 -23.76 12.70 -5.10
N ARG A 97 -23.12 11.59 -4.73
CA ARG A 97 -22.12 10.91 -5.59
C ARG A 97 -22.76 9.99 -6.63
N ARG A 98 -23.98 9.50 -6.39
CA ARG A 98 -24.76 8.61 -7.26
C ARG A 98 -25.45 9.22 -8.49
N PRO A 99 -25.80 10.51 -8.61
CA PRO A 99 -26.65 11.00 -9.70
C PRO A 99 -25.99 10.93 -11.08
N ASN A 100 -24.68 10.70 -11.14
CA ASN A 100 -23.97 10.51 -12.40
C ASN A 100 -24.11 9.08 -12.96
N ASP A 101 -24.59 8.12 -12.16
CA ASP A 101 -24.79 6.74 -12.60
C ASP A 101 -26.20 6.51 -13.18
N TYR A 102 -27.16 7.40 -12.90
CA TYR A 102 -28.58 7.19 -13.25
C TYR A 102 -29.32 8.48 -13.65
N VAL A 103 -30.03 8.43 -14.79
CA VAL A 103 -30.90 9.51 -15.30
C VAL A 103 -32.15 9.70 -14.41
N THR A 104 -32.54 8.68 -13.65
CA THR A 104 -33.68 8.69 -12.74
C THR A 104 -33.29 7.97 -11.45
N ARG A 105 -33.75 8.46 -10.28
CA ARG A 105 -33.48 7.82 -8.98
C ARG A 105 -33.96 6.36 -9.04
N PRO A 106 -33.09 5.37 -8.82
CA PRO A 106 -33.50 3.97 -8.89
C PRO A 106 -34.38 3.57 -7.70
N ASP A 107 -35.38 2.72 -7.94
CA ASP A 107 -36.31 2.25 -6.90
C ASP A 107 -35.62 1.46 -5.78
N TRP A 108 -34.50 0.79 -6.08
CA TRP A 108 -33.71 0.03 -5.09
C TRP A 108 -32.93 0.92 -4.12
N LEU A 109 -32.78 2.23 -4.41
CA LEU A 109 -31.88 3.09 -3.66
C LEU A 109 -32.39 3.34 -2.23
N ASP A 110 -33.70 3.49 -2.04
CA ASP A 110 -34.25 3.74 -0.71
C ASP A 110 -34.09 2.51 0.20
N ASP A 111 -34.31 1.31 -0.35
CA ASP A 111 -34.04 0.05 0.35
C ASP A 111 -32.56 -0.07 0.71
N TYR A 112 -31.66 0.23 -0.22
CA TYR A 112 -30.21 0.22 0.04
C TYR A 112 -29.81 1.20 1.15
N LEU A 113 -30.37 2.41 1.14
CA LEU A 113 -30.06 3.45 2.12
C LEU A 113 -30.60 3.12 3.52
N SER A 114 -31.61 2.26 3.62
CA SER A 114 -32.18 1.85 4.91
C SER A 114 -31.21 1.01 5.75
N ASP A 115 -30.38 0.20 5.10
CA ASP A 115 -29.36 -0.65 5.74
C ASP A 115 -27.94 -0.06 5.68
N ALA A 116 -27.77 1.11 5.04
CA ALA A 116 -26.49 1.74 4.84
C ALA A 116 -25.87 2.27 6.15
N TYR A 117 -24.54 2.20 6.24
CA TYR A 117 -23.75 2.74 7.34
C TYR A 117 -22.96 3.98 6.91
N PHE A 118 -23.18 5.09 7.61
CA PHE A 118 -22.48 6.35 7.35
C PHE A 118 -21.38 6.57 8.38
N GLY A 119 -20.21 6.95 7.89
CA GLY A 119 -18.96 6.98 8.65
C GLY A 119 -18.93 8.07 9.73
N LYS A 120 -18.21 7.77 10.82
CA LYS A 120 -17.92 8.70 11.92
C LYS A 120 -16.42 8.84 12.11
N VAL A 121 -16.00 9.91 12.79
CA VAL A 121 -14.58 10.12 13.14
C VAL A 121 -13.99 8.92 13.88
N ASP A 122 -14.77 8.30 14.76
CA ASP A 122 -14.34 7.11 15.51
C ASP A 122 -14.00 5.91 14.60
N ASP A 123 -14.69 5.76 13.46
CA ASP A 123 -14.40 4.70 12.49
C ASP A 123 -13.04 4.95 11.82
N ILE A 124 -12.76 6.20 11.45
CA ILE A 124 -11.48 6.63 10.86
C ILE A 124 -10.35 6.44 11.87
N ASP A 125 -10.55 6.83 13.12
CA ASP A 125 -9.58 6.65 14.20
C ASP A 125 -9.35 5.16 14.53
N ALA A 126 -10.39 4.32 14.43
CA ALA A 126 -10.28 2.88 14.61
C ALA A 126 -9.47 2.24 13.48
N LEU A 127 -9.74 2.60 12.23
CA LEU A 127 -8.97 2.15 11.07
C LEU A 127 -7.49 2.57 11.17
N ALA A 128 -7.23 3.80 11.61
CA ALA A 128 -5.86 4.30 11.76
C ALA A 128 -5.04 3.47 12.77
N ARG A 129 -5.70 2.79 13.72
CA ARG A 129 -5.03 1.94 14.72
C ARG A 129 -4.43 0.68 14.11
N LEU A 130 -4.95 0.18 12.98
CA LEU A 130 -4.42 -1.01 12.32
C LEU A 130 -2.95 -0.85 11.88
N ALA A 131 -2.52 0.38 11.57
CA ALA A 131 -1.14 0.68 11.18
C ALA A 131 -0.18 0.85 12.37
N ARG A 132 -0.69 1.03 13.61
CA ARG A 132 0.13 1.37 14.79
C ARG A 132 1.25 0.35 15.10
N PRO A 133 1.02 -0.97 15.02
CA PRO A 133 2.08 -1.96 15.31
C PRO A 133 3.34 -1.77 14.46
N PHE A 134 3.19 -1.23 13.25
CA PHE A 134 4.28 -1.13 12.26
C PHE A 134 5.03 0.20 12.32
N ASN A 135 4.41 1.24 12.89
CA ASN A 135 4.95 2.61 12.88
C ASN A 135 6.36 2.72 13.43
N LYS A 136 6.69 2.05 14.55
CA LYS A 136 8.00 2.17 15.22
C LYS A 136 9.14 1.78 14.27
N LYS A 137 9.00 0.65 13.58
CA LYS A 137 10.02 0.18 12.64
C LYS A 137 10.01 0.99 11.35
N MET A 138 8.84 1.25 10.78
CA MET A 138 8.72 1.97 9.51
C MET A 138 9.27 3.41 9.60
N LYS A 139 9.03 4.10 10.70
CA LYS A 139 9.56 5.45 10.96
C LYS A 139 10.99 5.48 11.51
N GLY A 140 11.50 4.35 12.00
CA GLY A 140 12.85 4.20 12.52
C GLY A 140 13.79 3.60 11.49
N LEU A 141 14.02 2.28 11.61
CA LEU A 141 14.96 1.52 10.80
C LEU A 141 14.76 1.74 9.28
N TYR A 142 13.54 1.63 8.78
CA TYR A 142 13.28 1.74 7.34
C TYR A 142 13.48 3.18 6.81
N LYS A 143 13.15 4.20 7.62
CA LYS A 143 13.44 5.61 7.31
C LYS A 143 14.95 5.88 7.24
N GLU A 144 15.71 5.27 8.15
CA GLU A 144 17.18 5.37 8.18
C GLU A 144 17.81 4.72 6.95
N ILE A 145 17.40 3.49 6.60
CA ILE A 145 17.87 2.79 5.39
C ILE A 145 17.61 3.65 4.15
N ARG A 146 16.38 4.16 4.00
CA ARG A 146 16.04 5.07 2.90
C ARG A 146 16.98 6.27 2.84
N SER A 147 17.14 6.97 3.96
CA SER A 147 17.95 8.19 4.01
C SER A 147 19.41 7.91 3.64
N LYS A 148 20.03 6.90 4.27
CA LYS A 148 21.46 6.59 4.11
C LYS A 148 21.80 5.93 2.78
N VAL A 149 20.97 4.99 2.32
CA VAL A 149 21.27 4.13 1.17
C VAL A 149 20.66 4.67 -0.13
N PHE A 150 19.40 5.12 -0.10
CA PHE A 150 18.64 5.40 -1.33
C PHE A 150 18.46 6.88 -1.65
N ALA A 151 18.38 7.75 -0.63
CA ALA A 151 18.11 9.18 -0.83
C ALA A 151 19.37 10.04 -0.93
N HIS A 152 20.37 9.78 -0.10
CA HIS A 152 21.61 10.58 -0.08
C HIS A 152 22.81 9.85 -0.68
N ALA A 153 22.67 8.58 -1.10
CA ALA A 153 23.74 7.73 -1.62
C ALA A 153 25.07 7.96 -0.86
N ILE A 154 24.99 8.08 0.47
CA ILE A 154 26.16 8.42 1.28
C ILE A 154 27.15 7.30 1.06
N HIS A 155 28.37 7.62 0.59
CA HIS A 155 29.46 6.67 0.40
C HIS A 155 29.61 5.82 1.67
N THR A 156 28.96 4.66 1.69
CA THR A 156 28.92 3.74 2.81
C THR A 156 29.52 2.44 2.30
N ASP A 157 30.61 2.02 2.96
CA ASP A 157 31.22 0.73 2.69
C ASP A 157 30.17 -0.39 2.69
N LYS A 158 30.36 -1.40 1.82
CA LYS A 158 29.41 -2.53 1.68
C LYS A 158 29.06 -3.20 3.01
N ILE A 159 29.99 -3.21 3.97
CA ILE A 159 29.80 -3.72 5.33
C ILE A 159 28.77 -2.88 6.11
N ASN A 160 28.82 -1.55 6.01
CA ASN A 160 27.85 -0.66 6.65
C ASN A 160 26.44 -0.80 6.06
N ILE A 161 26.33 -1.08 4.75
CA ILE A 161 25.04 -1.35 4.11
C ILE A 161 24.46 -2.67 4.62
N SER A 162 25.23 -3.76 4.63
CA SER A 162 24.75 -5.06 5.14
C SER A 162 24.18 -4.95 6.55
N ASN A 163 24.90 -4.28 7.46
CA ASN A 163 24.49 -4.08 8.85
C ASN A 163 23.17 -3.30 8.98
N LEU A 164 22.90 -2.34 8.09
CA LEU A 164 21.64 -1.59 8.07
C LEU A 164 20.44 -2.48 7.70
N PHE A 165 20.65 -3.55 6.94
CA PHE A 165 19.60 -4.47 6.52
C PHE A 165 19.40 -5.67 7.46
N GLU A 166 20.32 -5.94 8.39
CA GLU A 166 20.22 -7.08 9.35
C GLU A 166 18.96 -7.02 10.23
N GLY A 167 18.43 -5.83 10.51
CA GLY A 167 17.22 -5.65 11.29
C GLY A 167 15.90 -5.69 10.49
N THR A 168 15.98 -5.89 9.17
CA THR A 168 14.81 -5.87 8.28
C THR A 168 14.18 -7.24 8.11
N SER A 169 12.85 -7.25 7.94
CA SER A 169 12.11 -8.48 7.65
C SER A 169 11.11 -8.25 6.51
N PHE A 170 11.02 -9.21 5.59
CA PHE A 170 9.98 -9.20 4.54
C PHE A 170 8.58 -9.32 5.14
N GLU A 171 8.40 -10.17 6.16
CA GLU A 171 7.12 -10.32 6.85
C GLU A 171 6.65 -9.00 7.46
N GLU A 172 7.58 -8.21 8.03
CA GLU A 172 7.24 -6.91 8.63
C GLU A 172 6.84 -5.87 7.58
N ILE A 173 7.53 -5.84 6.43
CA ILE A 173 7.16 -4.99 5.30
C ILE A 173 5.80 -5.41 4.76
N GLU A 174 5.59 -6.71 4.54
CA GLU A 174 4.35 -7.27 4.03
C GLU A 174 3.17 -6.89 4.92
N ASN A 175 3.27 -7.16 6.23
CA ASN A 175 2.20 -6.87 7.18
C ASN A 175 1.90 -5.37 7.28
N ALA A 176 2.92 -4.52 7.22
CA ALA A 176 2.74 -3.07 7.21
C ALA A 176 2.01 -2.57 5.95
N LEU A 177 2.37 -3.10 4.78
CA LEU A 177 1.72 -2.73 3.50
C LEU A 177 0.30 -3.30 3.42
N LYS A 178 0.08 -4.53 3.91
CA LYS A 178 -1.27 -5.13 4.03
C LYS A 178 -2.17 -4.28 4.92
N ALA A 179 -1.66 -3.82 6.07
CA ALA A 179 -2.44 -2.94 6.95
C ALA A 179 -2.87 -1.65 6.23
N LEU A 180 -1.97 -0.98 5.49
CA LEU A 180 -2.31 0.20 4.71
C LEU A 180 -3.33 -0.10 3.61
N TRP A 181 -3.19 -1.24 2.92
CA TRP A 181 -4.13 -1.69 1.89
C TRP A 181 -5.52 -1.96 2.46
N SER A 182 -5.61 -2.67 3.59
CA SER A 182 -6.89 -2.94 4.27
C SER A 182 -7.56 -1.66 4.76
N ILE A 183 -6.78 -0.69 5.27
CA ILE A 183 -7.31 0.62 5.64
C ILE A 183 -7.88 1.32 4.40
N TYR A 184 -7.12 1.41 3.31
CA TYR A 184 -7.61 1.97 2.04
C TYR A 184 -8.93 1.32 1.63
N TRP A 185 -8.97 -0.01 1.58
CA TRP A 185 -10.13 -0.76 1.11
C TRP A 185 -11.36 -0.49 1.97
N GLN A 186 -11.20 -0.50 3.29
CA GLN A 186 -12.30 -0.25 4.21
C GLN A 186 -12.78 1.21 4.17
N VAL A 187 -11.88 2.19 4.00
CA VAL A 187 -12.29 3.59 3.76
C VAL A 187 -13.01 3.71 2.42
N TRP A 188 -12.56 3.03 1.36
CA TRP A 188 -13.23 3.00 0.06
C TRP A 188 -14.64 2.41 0.16
N GLN A 189 -14.80 1.30 0.89
CA GLN A 189 -16.10 0.67 1.15
C GLN A 189 -17.03 1.60 1.95
N LEU A 190 -16.51 2.27 2.96
CA LEU A 190 -17.27 3.23 3.75
C LEU A 190 -17.70 4.44 2.90
N TYR A 191 -16.78 4.99 2.10
CA TYR A 191 -17.01 6.19 1.29
C TYR A 191 -17.95 5.94 0.09
N ASN A 192 -17.72 4.85 -0.66
CA ASN A 192 -18.43 4.58 -1.92
C ASN A 192 -19.65 3.65 -1.75
N ASN A 193 -19.65 2.81 -0.72
CA ASN A 193 -20.69 1.79 -0.51
C ASN A 193 -21.38 1.88 0.86
N ALA A 194 -21.10 2.92 1.65
CA ALA A 194 -21.70 3.09 2.97
C ALA A 194 -21.67 1.80 3.81
N ARG A 195 -20.54 1.08 3.79
CA ARG A 195 -20.36 -0.17 4.55
C ARG A 195 -19.53 0.09 5.79
N LYS A 196 -19.98 -0.50 6.91
CA LYS A 196 -19.24 -0.43 8.17
C LYS A 196 -17.87 -1.12 8.05
N PRO A 197 -16.78 -0.51 8.54
CA PRO A 197 -15.47 -1.16 8.56
C PRO A 197 -15.46 -2.43 9.41
N THR A 198 -14.72 -3.45 8.97
CA THR A 198 -14.52 -4.71 9.71
C THR A 198 -13.43 -4.59 10.76
N LEU A 199 -12.50 -3.64 10.58
CA LEU A 199 -11.30 -3.42 11.40
C LEU A 199 -10.33 -4.61 11.39
N GLU A 200 -10.32 -5.36 10.29
CA GLU A 200 -9.42 -6.50 10.09
C GLU A 200 -8.33 -6.17 9.06
N ILE A 201 -7.17 -6.80 9.22
CA ILE A 201 -6.11 -6.77 8.20
C ILE A 201 -6.32 -7.98 7.29
N GLU A 202 -6.71 -7.70 6.06
CA GLU A 202 -6.96 -8.69 5.02
C GLU A 202 -5.69 -8.98 4.21
N SER A 203 -5.70 -10.12 3.52
CA SER A 203 -4.70 -10.43 2.51
C SER A 203 -4.84 -9.53 1.29
N TYR A 204 -3.71 -9.22 0.66
CA TYR A 204 -3.73 -8.50 -0.61
C TYR A 204 -4.24 -9.44 -1.72
N PRO A 205 -5.36 -9.12 -2.40
CA PRO A 205 -6.01 -10.07 -3.30
C PRO A 205 -5.19 -10.40 -4.54
N TYR A 206 -4.27 -9.52 -4.96
CA TYR A 206 -3.46 -9.70 -6.18
C TYR A 206 -2.05 -10.21 -5.89
N LYS A 207 -1.81 -10.83 -4.73
CA LYS A 207 -0.48 -11.35 -4.37
C LYS A 207 -0.02 -12.39 -5.39
N ASP A 208 -0.83 -13.42 -5.61
CA ASP A 208 -0.47 -14.53 -6.48
C ASP A 208 -0.30 -14.09 -7.93
N ASP A 209 -1.15 -13.17 -8.41
CA ASP A 209 -1.03 -12.59 -9.76
C ASP A 209 0.35 -11.93 -9.95
N VAL A 210 0.78 -11.08 -9.01
CA VAL A 210 2.07 -10.40 -9.09
C VAL A 210 3.23 -11.40 -9.02
N MET A 211 3.16 -12.37 -8.10
CA MET A 211 4.22 -13.37 -7.95
C MET A 211 4.33 -14.26 -9.20
N ASN A 212 3.20 -14.65 -9.78
CA ASN A 212 3.15 -15.44 -11.01
C ASN A 212 3.66 -14.64 -12.21
N CYS A 213 3.35 -13.35 -12.32
CA CYS A 213 3.92 -12.50 -13.38
C CYS A 213 5.45 -12.52 -13.38
N ILE A 214 6.10 -12.43 -12.21
CA ILE A 214 7.56 -12.51 -12.12
C ILE A 214 8.08 -13.90 -12.47
N ARG A 215 7.38 -14.94 -12.00
CA ARG A 215 7.72 -16.32 -12.34
C ARG A 215 7.67 -16.56 -13.85
N THR A 216 6.55 -16.24 -14.49
CA THR A 216 6.37 -16.38 -15.94
C THR A 216 7.40 -15.55 -16.72
N ALA A 217 7.73 -14.34 -16.26
CA ALA A 217 8.76 -13.52 -16.90
C ALA A 217 10.17 -14.17 -16.86
N LEU A 218 10.47 -14.95 -15.81
CA LEU A 218 11.75 -15.67 -15.68
C LEU A 218 11.75 -17.03 -16.39
N THR A 219 10.66 -17.78 -16.30
CA THR A 219 10.59 -19.18 -16.76
C THR A 219 10.00 -19.34 -18.16
N GLY A 220 9.20 -18.39 -18.62
CA GLY A 220 8.37 -18.53 -19.82
C GLY A 220 7.19 -19.48 -19.66
N GLU A 221 6.93 -19.99 -18.45
CA GLU A 221 5.80 -20.89 -18.15
C GLU A 221 4.54 -20.06 -17.84
N VAL A 222 3.44 -20.35 -18.53
CA VAL A 222 2.11 -19.77 -18.31
C VAL A 222 1.26 -20.73 -17.48
#